data_AF-A0A4Q7YGZ9-F1
#
_entry.id   AF-A0A4Q7YGZ9-F1
#
_cell.length_a   1.000
_cell.length_b   1.000
_cell.length_c   1.000
_cell.angle_alpha   90.00
_cell.angle_beta   90.00
_cell.angle_gamma   90.00
#
_symmetry.space_group_name_H-M   'P 1'
#
loop_
_entity.id
_entity.type
_entity.pdbx_description
1 polymer ?
#
loop_
_entity_poly.entity_id
_entity_poly.type
_entity_poly.pdbx_seq_one_letter_code
_entity_poly.pdbx_strand_id
1 'polypeptide(L)'
;MDTSAPSEPRLVVLAGNFREFLFWCRENKRNPRDRNLIYASEMHRLQGLGPIRWISYGTAYMRRDYWEMRQYLNYLERRYQCPEQKPDGTQSETPSLET
;
A
#
# COMPACT_ATOMS: atom_id res chain seq x y z
N MET A 1 0.84 -18.16 20.90
CA MET A 1 -0.29 -17.32 20.46
C MET A 1 0.28 -15.93 20.20
N ASP A 2 0.68 -15.66 18.96
CA ASP A 2 1.18 -14.33 18.58
C ASP A 2 0.02 -13.56 17.94
N THR A 3 -0.69 -12.79 18.77
CA THR A 3 -1.71 -11.85 18.33
C THR A 3 -0.99 -10.67 17.67
N SER A 4 -0.46 -10.89 16.47
CA SER A 4 0.07 -9.82 15.63
C SER A 4 -1.12 -8.96 15.21
N ALA A 5 -1.35 -7.87 15.96
CA ALA A 5 -2.22 -6.78 15.54
C ALA A 5 -1.92 -6.47 14.06
N PRO A 6 -2.92 -6.14 13.23
CA PRO A 6 -2.67 -5.78 11.84
C PRO A 6 -1.69 -4.61 11.85
N SER A 7 -0.44 -4.88 11.47
CA SER A 7 0.61 -3.87 11.43
C SER A 7 0.09 -2.73 10.56
N GLU A 8 -0.01 -1.53 11.13
CA GLU A 8 -0.57 -0.36 10.44
C GLU A 8 0.02 -0.23 9.03
N PRO A 9 -0.80 0.12 8.02
CA PRO A 9 -0.33 0.19 6.66
C PRO A 9 0.79 1.22 6.54
N ARG A 10 1.92 0.81 5.95
CA ARG A 10 3.04 1.72 5.72
C ARG A 10 2.66 2.71 4.62
N LEU A 11 2.92 3.99 4.84
CA LEU A 11 2.68 5.04 3.85
C LEU A 11 3.89 5.15 2.92
N VAL A 12 3.67 4.91 1.64
CA VAL A 12 4.66 5.04 0.59
C VAL A 12 4.43 6.33 -0.18
N VAL A 13 5.45 7.18 -0.28
CA VAL A 13 5.40 8.44 -1.02
C VAL A 13 6.22 8.31 -2.28
N LEU A 14 5.54 8.38 -3.42
CA LEU A 14 6.15 8.47 -4.73
C LEU A 14 6.35 9.95 -5.08
N ALA A 15 7.59 10.42 -5.05
CA ALA A 15 7.96 11.79 -5.43
C ALA A 15 9.02 11.76 -6.55
N GLY A 16 9.18 12.88 -7.26
CA GLY A 16 10.10 12.99 -8.39
C GLY A 16 11.56 12.74 -8.00
N ASN A 17 11.93 13.14 -6.78
CA ASN A 17 13.25 12.92 -6.19
C ASN A 17 13.14 12.97 -4.64
N PHE A 18 14.25 12.68 -3.95
CA PHE A 18 14.28 12.67 -2.49
C PHE A 18 14.04 14.06 -1.87
N ARG A 19 14.43 15.14 -2.55
CA ARG A 19 14.20 16.51 -2.05
C ARG A 19 12.71 16.84 -2.02
N GLU A 20 11.95 16.45 -3.04
CA GLU A 20 10.50 16.57 -3.05
C GLU A 20 9.84 15.73 -1.95
N PHE A 21 10.33 14.52 -1.69
CA PHE A 21 9.87 13.73 -0.55
C PHE A 21 10.08 14.47 0.79
N LEU A 22 11.24 15.11 0.99
CA LEU A 22 11.49 15.91 2.19
C LEU A 22 10.57 17.13 2.28
N PHE A 23 10.22 17.77 1.15
CA PHE A 23 9.23 18.85 1.12
C PHE A 23 7.85 18.34 1.53
N TRP A 24 7.39 17.23 0.95
CA TRP A 24 6.13 16.61 1.35
C TRP A 24 6.11 16.28 2.86
N CYS A 25 7.20 15.74 3.40
CA CYS A 25 7.31 15.46 4.83
C CYS A 25 7.10 16.72 5.68
N ARG A 26 7.71 17.85 5.29
CA ARG A 26 7.56 19.13 5.99
C ARG A 26 6.14 19.66 5.94
N GLU A 27 5.51 19.67 4.76
CA GLU A 27 4.13 20.14 4.58
C GLU A 27 3.14 19.32 5.40
N ASN A 28 3.37 18.01 5.53
CA ASN A 28 2.50 17.08 6.23
C ASN A 28 2.90 16.85 7.69
N LYS A 29 3.88 17.61 8.20
CA LYS A 29 4.43 17.49 9.57
C LYS A 29 4.85 16.05 9.91
N ARG A 30 5.40 15.32 8.95
CA ARG A 30 5.89 13.95 9.08
C ARG A 30 7.41 13.92 9.26
N ASN A 31 7.88 12.98 10.08
CA ASN A 31 9.31 12.74 10.24
C ASN A 31 9.79 11.82 9.10
N PRO A 32 10.78 12.23 8.27
CA PRO A 32 11.31 11.37 7.19
C PRO A 32 12.02 10.12 7.70
N ARG A 33 12.31 10.03 9.01
CA ARG A 33 12.87 8.84 9.68
C ARG A 33 11.80 7.94 10.31
N ASP A 34 10.53 8.26 10.13
CA ASP A 34 9.43 7.39 10.57
C ASP A 34 9.52 6.03 9.85
N ARG A 35 9.51 4.94 10.62
CA ARG A 35 9.61 3.57 10.10
C ARG A 35 8.40 3.17 9.27
N ASN A 36 7.26 3.85 9.46
CA ASN A 36 6.03 3.63 8.71
C ASN A 36 5.93 4.51 7.46
N LEU A 37 6.93 5.37 7.19
CA LEU A 37 6.98 6.24 6.03
C LEU A 37 8.11 5.81 5.09
N ILE A 38 7.77 5.55 3.83
CA ILE A 38 8.71 5.02 2.84
C ILE A 38 8.76 5.96 1.64
N TYR A 39 9.97 6.35 1.24
CA TYR A 39 10.19 6.98 -0.06
C TYR A 39 10.31 5.90 -1.14
N ALA A 40 9.41 5.90 -2.13
CA ALA A 40 9.42 4.94 -3.25
C ALA A 40 10.58 5.22 -4.20
N SER A 41 11.80 4.91 -3.80
CA SER A 41 13.00 5.09 -4.62
C SER A 41 13.18 3.97 -5.62
N GLU A 42 13.11 2.71 -5.17
CA GLU A 42 13.39 1.51 -5.97
C GLU A 42 12.40 0.38 -5.65
N MET A 43 11.92 -0.35 -6.67
CA MET A 43 10.91 -1.40 -6.50
C MET A 43 11.35 -2.53 -5.58
N HIS A 44 12.61 -2.95 -5.65
CA HIS A 44 13.12 -4.05 -4.82
C HIS A 44 13.08 -3.72 -3.33
N ARG A 45 13.16 -2.44 -2.94
CA ARG A 45 13.01 -1.98 -1.54
C ARG A 45 11.56 -2.03 -1.06
N LEU A 46 10.62 -2.15 -1.99
CA LEU A 46 9.19 -2.25 -1.71
C LEU A 46 8.71 -3.71 -1.69
N GLN A 47 9.56 -4.67 -2.07
CA GLN A 47 9.24 -6.10 -1.99
C GLN A 47 9.09 -6.54 -0.55
N GLY A 48 8.07 -7.37 -0.28
CA GLY A 48 7.82 -7.90 1.06
C GLY A 48 7.35 -6.85 2.09
N LEU A 49 7.05 -5.62 1.66
CA LEU A 49 6.29 -4.70 2.49
C LEU A 49 4.92 -5.31 2.79
N GLY A 50 4.46 -5.16 4.04
CA GLY A 50 3.12 -5.57 4.46
C GLY A 50 2.03 -4.69 3.84
N PRO A 51 0.87 -4.50 4.50
CA PRO A 51 -0.13 -3.57 3.98
C PRO A 51 0.50 -2.20 3.76
N ILE A 52 0.22 -1.61 2.59
CA ILE A 52 0.68 -0.27 2.23
C ILE A 52 -0.50 0.62 1.89
N ARG A 53 -0.28 1.92 2.05
CA ARG A 53 -1.01 2.98 1.36
C ARG A 53 0.01 3.81 0.61
N TRP A 54 -0.34 4.35 -0.54
CA TRP A 54 0.62 5.15 -1.30
C TRP A 54 0.00 6.41 -1.89
N ILE A 55 0.86 7.41 -2.12
CA ILE A 55 0.49 8.68 -2.75
C ILE A 55 1.55 9.10 -3.77
N SER A 56 1.12 9.87 -4.77
CA SER A 56 2.03 10.64 -5.63
C SER A 56 2.15 12.08 -5.13
N TYR A 57 3.35 12.64 -5.14
CA TYR A 57 3.60 14.04 -4.80
C TYR A 57 4.52 14.73 -5.81
N GLY A 58 4.30 16.03 -6.00
CA GLY A 58 5.16 16.89 -6.80
C GLY A 58 5.30 16.41 -8.24
N THR A 59 6.55 16.24 -8.69
CA THR A 59 6.88 15.86 -10.06
C THR A 59 7.08 14.36 -10.23
N ALA A 60 6.41 13.53 -9.42
CA ALA A 60 6.47 12.07 -9.51
C ALA A 60 6.32 11.53 -10.95
N TYR A 61 5.42 12.12 -11.74
CA TYR A 61 5.15 11.74 -13.13
C TYR A 61 6.30 12.01 -14.10
N MET A 62 7.27 12.86 -13.73
CA MET A 62 8.46 13.15 -14.54
C MET A 62 9.55 12.09 -14.39
N ARG A 63 9.40 11.13 -13.46
CA ARG A 63 10.34 10.02 -13.33
C ARG A 63 10.27 9.12 -14.55
N ARG A 64 11.44 8.65 -14.97
CA ARG A 64 11.57 7.67 -16.06
C ARG A 64 10.80 6.38 -15.78
N ASP A 65 10.77 5.94 -14.53
CA ASP A 65 10.14 4.70 -14.06
C ASP A 65 8.76 4.92 -13.41
N TYR A 66 8.15 6.09 -13.62
CA TYR A 66 6.90 6.46 -12.94
C TYR A 66 5.79 5.43 -13.16
N TRP A 67 5.60 5.02 -14.42
CA TRP A 67 4.52 4.12 -14.79
C TRP A 67 4.71 2.76 -14.15
N GLU A 68 5.91 2.19 -14.25
CA GLU A 68 6.21 0.90 -13.66
C GLU A 68 6.07 0.95 -12.13
N MET A 69 6.58 2.00 -11.48
CA MET A 69 6.49 2.16 -10.03
C MET A 69 5.03 2.32 -9.57
N ARG A 70 4.22 3.09 -10.30
CA ARG A 70 2.80 3.25 -10.03
C ARG A 70 2.03 1.93 -10.16
N GLN A 71 2.29 1.16 -11.21
CA GLN A 71 1.67 -0.17 -11.36
C GLN A 71 2.06 -1.11 -10.23
N TYR A 72 3.33 -1.07 -9.81
CA TYR A 72 3.80 -1.91 -8.71
C TYR A 72 3.17 -1.53 -7.35
N LEU A 73 3.06 -0.24 -7.06
CA LEU A 73 2.38 0.24 -5.84
C LEU A 73 0.89 -0.13 -5.83
N ASN A 74 0.19 0.00 -6.96
CA ASN A 74 -1.18 -0.47 -7.11
C ASN A 74 -1.31 -1.98 -6.86
N TYR A 75 -0.36 -2.77 -7.38
CA TYR A 75 -0.33 -4.21 -7.15
C TYR A 75 -0.15 -4.55 -5.66
N LEU A 76 0.80 -3.89 -4.98
CA LEU A 76 1.03 -4.09 -3.54
C LEU A 76 -0.19 -3.69 -2.70
N GLU A 77 -0.78 -2.54 -3.00
CA GLU A 77 -1.99 -2.06 -2.32
C GLU A 77 -3.14 -3.07 -2.45
N ARG A 78 -3.39 -3.60 -3.65
CA ARG A 78 -4.42 -4.62 -3.88
C ARG A 78 -4.09 -5.97 -3.25
N ARG A 79 -2.80 -6.36 -3.24
CA ARG A 79 -2.35 -7.64 -2.68
C ARG A 79 -2.54 -7.71 -1.18
N TYR A 80 -2.35 -6.59 -0.48
CA TYR A 80 -2.42 -6.51 0.98
C TYR A 80 -3.65 -5.77 1.51
N GLN A 81 -4.53 -5.27 0.63
CA GLN A 81 -5.92 -5.05 1.00
C GLN A 81 -6.49 -6.41 1.41
N CYS A 82 -6.71 -6.61 2.71
CA CYS A 82 -7.51 -7.73 3.19
C CYS A 82 -8.81 -7.74 2.36
N PRO A 83 -9.23 -8.88 1.78
CA PRO A 83 -10.63 -8.99 1.40
C PRO A 83 -11.43 -8.69 2.65
N GLU A 84 -12.27 -7.66 2.57
CA GLU A 84 -13.35 -7.43 3.52
C GLU A 84 -13.92 -8.80 3.90
N GLN A 85 -13.97 -9.10 5.20
CA GLN A 85 -14.68 -10.27 5.68
C GLN A 85 -16.04 -10.27 5.00
N LYS A 86 -16.28 -11.25 4.12
CA LYS A 86 -17.65 -11.53 3.68
C LYS A 86 -18.46 -11.63 4.97
N PRO A 87 -19.58 -10.90 5.13
CA PRO A 87 -20.48 -11.19 6.23
C PRO A 87 -20.90 -12.64 6.07
N ASP A 88 -20.36 -13.50 6.94
CA ASP A 88 -20.69 -14.91 7.04
C ASP A 88 -22.12 -14.96 7.58
N GLY A 89 -23.08 -15.03 6.67
CA GLY A 89 -24.47 -14.73 7.03
C GLY A 89 -25.50 -14.96 5.94
N THR A 90 -25.27 -15.86 4.99
CA THR A 90 -26.38 -16.50 4.27
C THR A 90 -26.03 -17.96 4.01
N GLN A 91 -26.51 -18.85 4.89
CA GLN A 91 -26.71 -20.25 4.54
C GLN A 91 -27.79 -20.29 3.45
N SER A 92 -27.38 -20.31 2.17
CA SER A 92 -28.26 -20.74 1.10
C SER A 92 -28.24 -22.27 1.08
N GLU A 93 -29.24 -22.80 1.77
CA GLU A 93 -30.04 -23.99 1.49
C GLU A 93 -29.39 -25.11 0.65
N THR A 94 -29.33 -26.28 1.29
CA THR A 94 -29.00 -27.61 0.77
C THR A 94 -29.62 -27.95 -0.60
N PRO A 95 -28.93 -28.75 -1.43
CA PRO A 95 -29.51 -29.29 -2.65
C PRO A 95 -30.44 -30.45 -2.31
N SER A 96 -31.74 -30.31 -2.59
CA SER A 96 -32.64 -31.47 -2.62
C SER A 96 -32.66 -32.06 -4.01
N LEU A 97 -32.12 -33.28 -4.03
CA LEU A 97 -32.02 -34.30 -5.06
C LEU A 97 -33.35 -34.57 -5.78
N GLU A 98 -33.20 -34.97 -7.04
CA GLU A 98 -34.22 -35.49 -7.97
C GLU A 98 -35.20 -36.50 -7.36
N THR A 99 -36.45 -36.47 -7.82
CA THR A 99 -37.20 -37.68 -8.26
C THR A 99 -38.20 -37.28 -9.34
#